data_AF-A0A522IB51-F1
#
_entry.id   AF-A0A522IB51-F1
#
_cell.length_a   1.000
_cell.length_b   1.000
_cell.length_c   1.000
_cell.angle_alpha   90.00
_cell.angle_beta   90.00
_cell.angle_gamma   90.00
#
_symmetry.space_group_name_H-M   'P 1'
#
loop_
_entity.id
_entity.type
_entity.pdbx_description
1 polymer ?
#
loop_
_entity_poly.entity_id
_entity_poly.type
_entity_poly.pdbx_seq_one_letter_code
_entity_poly.pdbx_strand_id
1 'polypeptide(L)'
;HVHWSEREAKDGTWLDARLGTVLVDSYRSGEPAGYPTICKGRFDVDGKRYYALEEPTSLNVMEILPTLARMGVAAIKIEGRQRGPAYAASVTQVWRSALDALAKHGDTATVDEASLKTLGALSEGQTDTLGPYSRPWK
;
A
#
# COMPACT_ATOMS: atom_id res chain seq x y z
N HIS A 1 22.78 3.78 -0.62
CA HIS A 1 21.69 4.75 -0.92
C HIS A 1 20.89 4.19 -2.09
N VAL A 2 19.61 4.56 -2.18
CA VAL A 2 18.76 4.20 -3.31
C VAL A 2 19.14 5.08 -4.51
N HIS A 3 19.23 4.49 -5.69
CA HIS A 3 19.38 5.20 -6.95
C HIS A 3 18.40 4.64 -7.99
N TRP A 4 17.94 5.53 -8.85
CA TRP A 4 17.02 5.25 -9.94
C TRP A 4 17.74 5.51 -11.26
N SER A 5 17.59 4.62 -12.22
CA SER A 5 18.19 4.76 -13.54
C SER A 5 17.26 4.24 -14.61
N GLU A 6 17.08 5.00 -15.68
CA GLU A 6 16.39 4.52 -16.86
C GLU A 6 17.30 3.62 -17.69
N ARG A 7 16.71 2.57 -18.27
CA ARG A 7 17.38 1.59 -19.12
C ARG A 7 16.53 1.31 -20.34
N GLU A 8 17.10 1.51 -21.51
CA GLU A 8 16.51 1.08 -22.78
C GLU A 8 16.70 -0.42 -22.99
N ALA A 9 15.63 -1.10 -23.42
CA ALA A 9 15.63 -2.52 -23.75
C ALA A 9 14.84 -2.77 -25.04
N LYS A 10 14.96 -3.98 -25.59
CA LYS A 10 14.24 -4.36 -26.83
C LYS A 10 12.71 -4.25 -26.69
N ASP A 11 12.20 -4.36 -25.47
CA ASP A 11 10.76 -4.33 -25.15
C ASP A 11 10.30 -3.00 -24.53
N GLY A 12 11.14 -1.96 -24.58
CA GLY A 12 10.81 -0.60 -24.15
C GLY A 12 11.78 -0.03 -23.10
N THR A 13 11.41 1.14 -22.57
CA THR A 13 12.14 1.82 -21.49
C THR A 13 11.72 1.27 -20.12
N TRP A 14 12.71 1.03 -19.29
CA TRP A 14 12.55 0.54 -17.92
C TRP A 14 13.14 1.51 -16.91
N LEU A 15 12.50 1.63 -15.76
CA LEU A 15 13.02 2.34 -14.60
C LEU A 15 13.57 1.32 -13.59
N ASP A 16 14.89 1.25 -13.46
CA ASP A 16 15.56 0.36 -12.51
C ASP A 16 15.72 1.07 -11.16
N ALA A 17 15.31 0.41 -10.08
CA ALA A 17 15.50 0.85 -8.70
C ALA A 17 16.57 -0.01 -8.03
N ARG A 18 17.61 0.63 -7.50
CA ARG A 18 18.77 -0.09 -6.98
C ARG A 18 19.22 0.42 -5.62
N LEU A 19 19.73 -0.49 -4.80
CA LEU A 19 20.36 -0.20 -3.52
C LEU A 19 21.84 -0.60 -3.58
N GLY A 20 22.73 0.37 -3.73
CA GLY A 20 24.16 0.11 -3.92
C GLY A 20 24.44 -0.54 -5.28
N THR A 21 24.71 -1.84 -5.33
CA THR A 21 24.87 -2.59 -6.59
C THR A 21 23.71 -3.54 -6.86
N VAL A 22 22.80 -3.69 -5.89
CA VAL A 22 21.68 -4.64 -5.94
C VAL A 22 20.52 -4.01 -6.71
N LEU A 23 20.03 -4.70 -7.74
CA LEU A 23 18.76 -4.39 -8.39
C LEU A 23 17.62 -4.87 -7.48
N VAL A 24 16.81 -3.92 -7.01
CA VAL A 24 15.65 -4.18 -6.16
C VAL A 24 14.42 -4.44 -7.02
N ASP A 25 14.20 -3.61 -8.04
CA ASP A 25 13.09 -3.76 -8.98
C ASP A 25 13.35 -3.04 -10.31
N SER A 26 12.59 -3.39 -11.35
CA SER A 26 12.56 -2.76 -12.68
C SER A 26 11.12 -2.56 -13.12
N TYR A 27 10.71 -1.32 -13.34
CA TYR A 27 9.34 -0.95 -13.71
C TYR A 27 9.24 -0.58 -15.19
N ARG A 28 8.16 -0.96 -15.86
CA ARG A 28 7.86 -0.49 -17.23
C ARG A 28 7.44 0.98 -17.21
N SER A 29 7.56 1.64 -18.35
CA SER A 29 6.93 2.95 -18.54
C SER A 29 5.43 2.89 -18.21
N GLY A 30 4.99 3.78 -17.31
CA GLY A 30 3.61 3.85 -16.83
C GLY A 30 3.25 2.87 -15.70
N GLU A 31 4.14 1.95 -15.32
CA GLU A 31 3.94 1.09 -14.15
C GLU A 31 4.18 1.90 -12.86
N PRO A 32 3.27 1.86 -11.87
CA PRO A 32 3.48 2.54 -10.59
C PRO A 32 4.72 1.98 -9.87
N ALA A 33 5.71 2.82 -9.63
CA ALA A 33 6.90 2.43 -8.88
C ALA A 33 6.65 2.52 -7.36
N GLY A 34 6.96 1.45 -6.64
CA GLY A 34 6.92 1.40 -5.17
C GLY A 34 8.15 2.03 -4.52
N TYR A 35 8.13 2.20 -3.19
CA TYR A 35 9.32 2.64 -2.47
C TYR A 35 10.34 1.48 -2.42
N PRO A 36 11.57 1.66 -2.95
CA PRO A 36 12.46 0.56 -3.33
C PRO A 36 13.25 0.03 -2.13
N THR A 37 12.51 -0.61 -1.24
CA THR A 37 13.05 -1.38 -0.12
C THR A 37 13.30 -2.82 -0.55
N ILE A 38 14.31 -3.47 0.04
CA ILE A 38 14.65 -4.86 -0.32
C ILE A 38 13.43 -5.78 -0.14
N CYS A 39 12.62 -5.57 0.90
CA CYS A 39 11.45 -6.41 1.16
C CYS A 39 10.30 -6.21 0.15
N LYS A 40 10.33 -5.16 -0.68
CA LYS A 40 9.29 -4.85 -1.68
C LYS A 40 9.75 -5.02 -3.13
N GLY A 41 10.91 -5.64 -3.34
CA GLY A 41 11.47 -5.88 -4.67
C GLY A 41 11.02 -7.18 -5.32
N ARG A 42 11.13 -7.24 -6.65
CA ARG A 42 10.99 -8.48 -7.43
C ARG A 42 12.32 -9.20 -7.57
N PHE A 43 12.38 -10.45 -7.12
CA PHE A 43 13.58 -11.29 -7.17
C PHE A 43 13.34 -12.57 -7.96
N ASP A 44 14.41 -13.15 -8.48
CA ASP A 44 14.39 -14.48 -9.07
C ASP A 44 14.53 -15.53 -7.96
N VAL A 45 13.52 -16.37 -7.77
CA VAL A 45 13.50 -17.50 -6.85
C VAL A 45 13.06 -18.72 -7.64
N ASP A 46 13.93 -19.73 -7.72
CA ASP A 46 13.71 -20.96 -8.50
C ASP A 46 13.24 -20.71 -9.95
N GLY A 47 13.84 -19.72 -10.62
CA GLY A 47 13.55 -19.37 -12.01
C GLY A 47 12.27 -18.58 -12.22
N LYS A 48 11.63 -18.10 -11.13
CA LYS A 48 10.44 -17.25 -11.19
C LYS A 48 10.75 -15.88 -10.62
N ARG A 49 10.41 -14.83 -11.37
CA ARG A 49 10.51 -13.45 -10.92
C ARG A 49 9.19 -12.94 -10.34
N TYR A 50 9.17 -12.64 -9.06
CA TYR A 50 8.01 -12.12 -8.35
C TYR A 50 8.42 -11.39 -7.06
N TYR A 51 7.46 -10.75 -6.40
CA TYR A 51 7.65 -10.16 -5.07
C TYR A 51 7.83 -11.28 -4.03
N ALA A 52 9.09 -11.65 -3.78
CA ALA A 52 9.42 -12.80 -2.95
C ALA A 52 9.03 -12.62 -1.47
N LEU A 53 8.95 -11.37 -1.01
CA LEU A 53 8.67 -11.01 0.37
C LEU A 53 7.32 -10.29 0.49
N GLU A 54 7.22 -9.04 0.02
CA GLU A 54 6.01 -8.24 0.09
C GLU A 54 5.80 -7.44 -1.20
N GLU A 55 4.55 -7.20 -1.59
CA GLU A 55 4.25 -6.35 -2.74
C GLU A 55 4.23 -4.86 -2.32
N PRO A 56 4.50 -3.91 -3.23
CA PRO A 56 4.40 -2.48 -2.95
C PRO A 56 2.93 -2.03 -2.91
N THR A 57 2.24 -2.47 -1.86
CA THR A 57 0.82 -2.19 -1.58
C THR A 57 0.66 -1.57 -0.20
N SER A 58 -0.49 -0.93 0.05
CA SER A 58 -0.86 -0.38 1.35
C SER A 58 -1.85 -1.28 2.07
N LEU A 59 -1.60 -1.52 3.37
CA LEU A 59 -2.60 -2.16 4.20
C LEU A 59 -3.81 -1.22 4.38
N ASN A 60 -4.97 -1.66 3.92
CA ASN A 60 -6.23 -0.93 4.07
C ASN A 60 -7.27 -1.84 4.71
N VAL A 61 -7.53 -1.66 6.00
CA VAL A 61 -8.52 -2.46 6.75
C VAL A 61 -9.90 -1.80 6.81
N MET A 62 -10.14 -0.77 5.99
CA MET A 62 -11.39 -0.01 6.02
C MET A 62 -12.63 -0.89 5.77
N GLU A 63 -12.53 -1.83 4.81
CA GLU A 63 -13.63 -2.74 4.47
C GLU A 63 -14.00 -3.70 5.60
N ILE A 64 -13.04 -4.04 6.47
CA ILE A 64 -13.25 -4.94 7.60
C ILE A 64 -13.40 -4.19 8.93
N LEU A 65 -13.52 -2.87 8.91
CA LEU A 65 -13.61 -2.04 10.11
C LEU A 65 -14.75 -2.47 11.08
N PRO A 66 -15.98 -2.79 10.61
CA PRO A 66 -17.01 -3.32 11.51
C PRO A 66 -16.62 -4.64 12.17
N THR A 67 -15.96 -5.52 11.43
CA THR A 67 -15.45 -6.80 11.95
C THR A 67 -14.39 -6.57 13.03
N LEU A 68 -13.45 -5.66 12.82
CA LEU A 68 -12.44 -5.30 13.82
C LEU A 68 -13.09 -4.78 15.11
N ALA A 69 -14.13 -3.96 15.00
CA ALA A 69 -14.87 -3.48 16.17
C ALA A 69 -15.56 -4.61 16.94
N ARG A 70 -16.18 -5.58 16.25
CA ARG A 70 -16.77 -6.77 16.90
C ARG A 70 -15.73 -7.64 17.60
N MET A 71 -14.50 -7.66 17.11
CA MET A 71 -13.38 -8.36 17.75
C MET A 71 -12.85 -7.63 19.00
N GLY A 72 -13.38 -6.45 19.33
CA GLY A 72 -12.97 -5.66 20.50
C GLY A 72 -11.78 -4.74 20.25
N VAL A 73 -11.44 -4.45 18.98
CA VAL A 73 -10.41 -3.44 18.66
C VAL A 73 -10.91 -2.07 19.12
N ALA A 74 -10.23 -1.50 20.11
CA ALA A 74 -10.65 -0.26 20.75
C ALA A 74 -10.09 1.02 20.09
N ALA A 75 -9.05 0.90 19.26
CA ALA A 75 -8.38 2.05 18.68
C ALA A 75 -7.72 1.72 17.34
N ILE A 76 -7.65 2.72 16.46
CA ILE A 76 -6.84 2.74 15.25
C ILE A 76 -5.72 3.76 15.43
N LYS A 77 -4.47 3.33 15.21
CA LYS A 77 -3.30 4.20 15.24
C LYS A 77 -2.84 4.51 13.83
N ILE A 78 -2.75 5.80 13.50
CA ILE A 78 -2.27 6.30 12.21
C ILE A 78 -0.92 6.99 12.44
N GLU A 79 0.14 6.53 11.77
CA GLU A 79 1.49 7.09 11.87
C GLU A 79 1.99 7.57 10.50
N GLY A 80 2.40 8.83 10.42
CA GLY A 80 2.82 9.49 9.17
C GLY A 80 4.35 9.57 8.99
N ARG A 81 5.09 8.49 9.24
CA ARG A 81 6.57 8.52 9.12
C ARG A 81 6.99 8.94 7.71
N GLN A 82 7.83 9.98 7.61
CA GLN A 82 8.27 10.55 6.32
C GLN A 82 7.10 10.96 5.40
N ARG A 83 5.99 11.42 5.96
CA ARG A 83 4.84 11.97 5.22
C ARG A 83 4.60 13.42 5.62
N GLY A 84 4.12 14.21 4.66
CA GLY A 84 3.83 15.63 4.89
C GLY A 84 2.54 15.87 5.68
N PRO A 85 2.33 17.08 6.23
CA PRO A 85 1.13 17.42 6.99
C PRO A 85 -0.18 17.19 6.21
N ALA A 86 -0.20 17.49 4.90
CA ALA A 86 -1.37 17.26 4.06
C ALA A 86 -1.76 15.77 3.97
N TYR A 87 -0.78 14.88 3.81
CA TYR A 87 -1.02 13.43 3.81
C TYR A 87 -1.64 12.98 5.14
N ALA A 88 -1.03 13.39 6.26
CA ALA A 88 -1.49 13.00 7.59
C ALA A 88 -2.91 13.50 7.86
N ALA A 89 -3.23 14.74 7.45
CA ALA A 89 -4.57 15.30 7.56
C ALA A 89 -5.60 14.51 6.75
N SER A 90 -5.32 14.23 5.47
CA SER A 90 -6.23 13.49 4.60
C SER A 90 -6.52 12.08 5.12
N VAL A 91 -5.48 11.31 5.49
CA VAL A 91 -5.68 9.97 6.03
C VAL A 91 -6.48 10.01 7.33
N THR A 92 -6.15 10.92 8.25
CA THR A 92 -6.85 11.05 9.53
C THR A 92 -8.32 11.43 9.34
N GLN A 93 -8.62 12.34 8.41
CA GLN A 93 -9.98 12.78 8.12
C GLN A 93 -10.84 11.63 7.59
N VAL A 94 -10.32 10.85 6.63
CA VAL A 94 -11.05 9.69 6.10
C VAL A 94 -11.34 8.67 7.20
N TRP A 95 -10.33 8.32 8.01
CA TRP A 95 -10.52 7.38 9.12
C TRP A 95 -11.48 7.89 10.19
N ARG A 96 -11.46 9.19 10.49
CA ARG A 96 -12.42 9.81 11.42
C ARG A 96 -13.85 9.67 10.90
N SER A 97 -14.10 10.02 9.63
CA SER A 97 -15.41 9.87 9.00
C SER A 97 -15.91 8.42 9.05
N ALA A 98 -15.03 7.45 8.78
CA ALA A 98 -15.39 6.03 8.84
C ALA A 98 -15.74 5.56 10.26
N LEU A 99 -14.97 6.00 11.26
CA LEU A 99 -15.25 5.69 12.67
C LEU A 99 -16.53 6.35 13.17
N ASP A 100 -16.83 7.57 12.71
CA ASP A 100 -18.10 8.26 13.01
C ASP A 100 -19.29 7.53 12.38
N ALA A 101 -19.15 7.08 11.13
CA ALA A 101 -20.16 6.26 10.46
C ALA A 101 -20.39 4.94 11.20
N LEU A 102 -19.31 4.26 11.61
CA LEU A 102 -19.38 3.03 12.42
C LEU A 102 -20.11 3.26 13.74
N ALA A 103 -19.79 4.33 14.47
CA ALA A 103 -20.43 4.64 15.74
C ALA A 103 -21.95 4.91 15.57
N LYS A 104 -22.36 5.48 14.44
CA LYS A 104 -23.76 5.82 14.15
C LYS A 104 -24.57 4.66 13.57
N HIS A 105 -23.95 3.84 12.73
CA HIS A 105 -24.65 2.85 11.90
C HIS A 105 -24.24 1.40 12.20
N GLY A 106 -23.26 1.17 13.08
CA GLY A 106 -22.77 -0.16 13.41
C GLY A 106 -22.32 -0.92 12.16
N ASP A 107 -22.72 -2.19 12.05
CA ASP A 107 -22.32 -3.08 10.96
C ASP A 107 -22.79 -2.63 9.56
N THR A 108 -23.76 -1.72 9.46
CA THR A 108 -24.21 -1.18 8.17
C THR A 108 -23.50 0.11 7.78
N ALA A 109 -22.45 0.51 8.52
CA ALA A 109 -21.67 1.68 8.19
C ALA A 109 -20.96 1.50 6.84
N THR A 110 -21.06 2.51 5.99
CA THR A 110 -20.37 2.56 4.70
C THR A 110 -19.44 3.76 4.69
N VAL A 111 -18.29 3.61 4.05
CA VAL A 111 -17.39 4.73 3.75
C VAL A 111 -17.78 5.30 2.39
N ASP A 112 -17.85 6.62 2.30
CA ASP A 112 -18.22 7.28 1.05
C ASP A 112 -17.14 7.09 -0.03
N GLU A 113 -17.56 7.11 -1.29
CA GLU A 113 -16.69 6.87 -2.43
C GLU A 113 -15.55 7.90 -2.53
N ALA A 114 -15.79 9.15 -2.14
CA ALA A 114 -14.76 10.18 -2.19
C ALA A 114 -13.63 9.92 -1.16
N SER A 115 -13.99 9.43 0.02
CA SER A 115 -13.04 8.96 1.04
C SER A 115 -12.21 7.76 0.56
N LEU A 116 -12.84 6.77 -0.07
CA LEU A 116 -12.12 5.62 -0.63
C LEU A 116 -11.16 6.05 -1.75
N LYS A 117 -11.61 6.93 -2.65
CA LYS A 117 -10.76 7.50 -3.70
C LYS A 117 -9.58 8.29 -3.14
N THR A 118 -9.80 9.03 -2.05
CA THR A 118 -8.74 9.77 -1.35
C THR A 118 -7.70 8.81 -0.79
N LEU A 119 -8.11 7.73 -0.12
CA LEU A 119 -7.17 6.73 0.38
C LEU A 119 -6.41 6.01 -0.75
N GLY A 120 -7.11 5.60 -1.81
CA GLY A 120 -6.48 4.92 -2.95
C GLY A 120 -5.39 5.78 -3.62
N ALA A 121 -5.62 7.09 -3.74
CA ALA A 121 -4.61 8.02 -4.28
C ALA A 121 -3.37 8.17 -3.37
N LEU A 122 -3.50 7.85 -2.08
CA LEU A 122 -2.42 7.91 -1.09
C LEU A 122 -1.73 6.54 -0.89
N SER A 123 -2.30 5.46 -1.41
CA SER A 123 -1.76 4.11 -1.32
C SER A 123 -0.50 3.95 -2.16
N GLU A 124 0.52 3.33 -1.57
CA GLU A 124 1.71 2.87 -2.28
C GLU A 124 1.33 1.96 -3.44
N GLY A 125 1.94 2.22 -4.61
CA GLY A 125 1.63 1.49 -5.84
C GLY A 125 0.18 1.68 -6.34
N GLN A 126 -0.61 2.57 -5.73
CA GLN A 126 -2.06 2.73 -5.95
C GLN A 126 -2.84 1.41 -5.80
N THR A 127 -2.30 0.49 -5.01
CA THR A 127 -2.95 -0.78 -4.68
C THR A 127 -3.05 -0.90 -3.17
N ASP A 128 -4.13 -1.49 -2.70
CA ASP A 128 -4.31 -1.84 -1.32
C ASP A 128 -4.50 -3.34 -1.12
N THR A 129 -4.24 -3.78 0.09
CA THR A 129 -4.34 -5.18 0.50
C THR A 129 -4.92 -5.26 1.89
N LEU A 130 -5.64 -6.35 2.15
CA LEU A 130 -5.92 -6.79 3.52
C LEU A 130 -4.71 -7.50 4.14
N GLY A 131 -3.64 -7.73 3.37
CA GLY A 131 -2.38 -8.31 3.82
C GLY A 131 -2.58 -9.67 4.49
N PRO A 132 -2.15 -9.86 5.75
CA PRO A 132 -2.32 -11.13 6.46
C PRO A 132 -3.80 -11.50 6.71
N TYR A 133 -4.75 -10.57 6.52
CA TYR A 133 -6.17 -10.86 6.68
C TYR A 133 -6.83 -11.48 5.43
N SER A 134 -6.18 -11.43 4.25
CA SER A 134 -6.68 -12.07 3.02
C SER A 134 -5.83 -13.24 2.52
N ARG A 135 -4.57 -13.34 2.93
CA ARG A 135 -3.68 -14.43 2.49
C ARG A 135 -3.85 -15.67 3.37
N PRO A 136 -4.16 -16.85 2.81
CA PRO A 136 -4.00 -18.09 3.55
C PRO A 136 -2.51 -18.23 3.89
N TRP A 137 -2.21 -18.47 5.18
CA TRP A 137 -0.87 -18.84 5.60
C TRP A 137 -0.44 -20.07 4.80
N LYS A 138 0.74 -20.01 4.17
CA LYS A 138 1.39 -21.18 3.55
C LYS A 138 2.22 -21.92 4.60
#